data_AF-A0A357V575-F1
#
_entry.id   AF-A0A357V575-F1
#
_cell.length_a   1.000
_cell.length_b   1.000
_cell.length_c   1.000
_cell.angle_alpha   90.00
_cell.angle_beta   90.00
_cell.angle_gamma   90.00
#
_symmetry.space_group_name_H-M   'P 1'
#
loop_
_entity.id
_entity.type
_entity.pdbx_description
1 polymer ?
#
loop_
_entity_poly.entity_id
_entity_poly.type
_entity_poly.pdbx_seq_one_letter_code
_entity_poly.pdbx_strand_id
1 'polypeptide(L)' 'EPTSALDPKISREIMALIKEMAQELNVPCLCNIHDVKLAMEFCNKMIGLQDGMTMFAGPTEQMNEAKLDEIYAMEVL' A
#
# COMPACT_ATOMS: atom_id res chain seq x y z
N GLU A 1 1.07 9.65 3.84
CA GLU A 1 0.47 8.47 4.51
C GLU A 1 -0.93 8.82 4.98
N PRO A 2 -2.00 8.22 4.42
CA PRO A 2 -3.38 8.57 4.78
C PRO A 2 -3.88 7.87 6.06
N THR A 3 -3.14 6.89 6.58
CA THR A 3 -3.56 6.02 7.70
C THR A 3 -2.66 6.09 8.93
N SER A 4 -1.66 6.99 8.92
CA SER A 4 -0.71 7.12 10.02
C SER A 4 -1.43 7.63 11.28
N ALA A 5 -1.18 6.99 12.42
CA ALA A 5 -1.80 7.28 13.73
C ALA A 5 -3.34 7.09 13.83
N LEU A 6 -3.97 6.39 12.88
CA LEU A 6 -5.40 6.06 12.93
C LEU A 6 -5.62 4.62 13.42
N ASP A 7 -6.72 4.42 14.16
CA ASP A 7 -7.17 3.07 14.52
C ASP A 7 -7.42 2.22 13.25
N PRO A 8 -7.16 0.90 13.28
CA PRO A 8 -7.30 0.02 12.11
C PRO A 8 -8.68 0.06 11.42
N LYS A 9 -9.73 0.41 12.18
CA LYS A 9 -11.07 0.60 11.63
C LYS A 9 -11.15 1.89 10.79
N ILE A 10 -10.68 3.00 11.34
CA ILE A 10 -10.72 4.32 10.68
C ILE A 10 -9.83 4.30 9.42
N SER A 11 -8.67 3.65 9.49
CA SER A 11 -7.79 3.47 8.32
C SER A 11 -8.50 2.81 7.13
N ARG A 12 -9.33 1.78 7.38
CA ARG A 12 -10.13 1.16 6.31
C ARG A 12 -11.21 2.08 5.77
N GLU A 13 -11.92 2.79 6.64
CA GLU A 13 -12.95 3.75 6.22
C GLU A 13 -12.35 4.85 5.32
N ILE A 14 -11.21 5.41 5.70
CA ILE A 14 -10.49 6.41 4.91
C ILE A 14 -10.02 5.84 3.57
N MET A 15 -9.45 4.63 3.54
CA MET A 15 -9.03 3.99 2.30
C MET A 15 -10.19 3.69 1.35
N ALA A 16 -11.34 3.28 1.90
CA ALA A 16 -12.57 3.09 1.12
C ALA A 16 -13.04 4.40 0.49
N LEU A 17 -13.09 5.48 1.26
CA LEU A 17 -13.47 6.81 0.76
C LEU A 17 -12.51 7.31 -0.32
N ILE A 18 -11.19 7.17 -0.11
CA ILE A 18 -10.19 7.57 -1.12
C ILE A 18 -10.40 6.79 -2.43
N LYS A 19 -10.63 5.48 -2.33
CA LYS A 19 -10.89 4.62 -3.50
C LYS A 19 -12.15 5.04 -4.24
N GLU A 20 -13.24 5.28 -3.51
CA GLU A 20 -14.51 5.74 -4.07
C GLU A 20 -14.35 7.08 -4.79
N MET A 21 -13.75 8.08 -4.13
CA MET A 21 -13.48 9.39 -4.73
C MET A 21 -12.61 9.30 -5.98
N ALA A 22 -11.57 8.48 -5.97
CA ALA A 22 -10.70 8.30 -7.14
C ALA A 22 -11.47 7.69 -8.33
N GLN A 23 -12.39 6.76 -8.06
CA GLN A 23 -13.27 6.17 -9.06
C GLN A 23 -14.30 7.16 -9.60
N GLU A 24 -14.98 7.89 -8.72
CA GLU A 24 -16.00 8.89 -9.10
C GLU A 24 -15.40 10.03 -9.92
N LEU A 25 -14.24 10.54 -9.52
CA LEU A 25 -13.55 11.64 -10.19
C LEU A 25 -12.74 11.17 -11.42
N ASN A 26 -12.62 9.85 -11.63
CA ASN A 26 -11.82 9.23 -12.69
C ASN A 26 -10.36 9.74 -12.70
N VAL A 27 -9.72 9.77 -11.52
CA VAL A 27 -8.34 10.23 -11.34
C VAL A 27 -7.47 9.13 -10.75
N PRO A 28 -6.17 9.05 -11.13
CA PRO A 28 -5.24 8.17 -10.46
C PRO A 28 -4.98 8.66 -9.03
N CYS A 29 -4.96 7.73 -8.08
CA CYS A 29 -4.58 8.00 -6.70
C CYS A 29 -3.27 7.27 -6.36
N LEU A 30 -2.31 8.00 -5.80
CA LEU A 30 -1.07 7.45 -5.24
C LEU A 30 -1.04 7.77 -3.75
N CYS A 31 -0.83 6.74 -2.93
CA CYS A 31 -0.70 6.89 -1.49
C CYS A 31 0.50 6.08 -0.98
N ASN A 32 1.18 6.61 0.03
CA ASN A 32 2.17 5.86 0.81
C ASN A 32 1.45 5.12 1.95
N ILE A 33 1.66 3.80 2.06
CA ILE A 33 1.02 2.91 3.04
C ILE A 33 2.08 2.00 3.64
N HIS A 34 2.13 1.93 4.98
CA HIS A 34 3.00 0.99 5.70
C HIS A 34 2.31 -0.35 6.03
N ASP A 35 0.97 -0.38 6.06
CA ASP A 35 0.21 -1.63 6.23
C ASP A 35 -0.03 -2.32 4.89
N VAL A 36 0.77 -3.34 4.61
CA VAL A 36 0.69 -4.13 3.37
C VAL A 36 -0.67 -4.79 3.20
N LYS A 37 -1.33 -5.25 4.27
CA LYS A 37 -2.65 -5.89 4.15
C LYS A 37 -3.70 -4.90 3.64
N LEU A 38 -3.62 -3.67 4.11
CA LEU A 38 -4.49 -2.60 3.66
C LEU A 38 -4.22 -2.21 2.20
N ALA A 39 -2.94 -2.13 1.81
CA ALA A 39 -2.57 -1.92 0.42
C ALA A 39 -3.08 -3.06 -0.48
N MET A 40 -2.98 -4.30 0.00
CA MET A 40 -3.50 -5.47 -0.71
C MET A 40 -5.02 -5.47 -0.89
N GLU A 41 -5.75 -4.89 0.06
CA GLU A 41 -7.22 -4.80 0.05
C GLU A 41 -7.74 -3.70 -0.88
N PHE A 42 -7.06 -2.54 -0.92
CA PHE A 42 -7.60 -1.33 -1.56
C PHE A 42 -6.89 -0.91 -2.85
N CYS A 43 -5.62 -1.27 -3.05
CA CYS A 43 -4.82 -0.83 -4.20
C CYS A 43 -4.80 -1.87 -5.33
N ASN A 44 -4.69 -1.40 -6.57
CA ASN A 44 -4.56 -2.24 -7.78
C ASN A 44 -3.09 -2.49 -8.19
N LYS A 45 -2.18 -1.62 -7.78
CA LYS A 45 -0.73 -1.74 -8.01
C LYS A 45 0.01 -1.34 -6.75
N MET A 46 1.18 -1.93 -6.54
CA MET A 46 2.09 -1.57 -5.47
C MET A 46 3.51 -1.36 -6.00
N ILE A 47 4.23 -0.48 -5.31
CA ILE A 47 5.65 -0.23 -5.52
C ILE A 47 6.33 -0.44 -4.17
N GLY A 48 7.18 -1.46 -4.08
CA GLY A 48 8.02 -1.74 -2.92
C GLY A 48 9.38 -1.07 -3.09
N LEU A 49 9.78 -0.30 -2.09
CA LEU A 49 11.03 0.43 -2.07
C LEU A 49 11.90 -0.05 -0.90
N GLN A 50 13.20 -0.18 -1.13
CA GLN A 50 14.22 -0.47 -0.12
C GLN A 50 15.48 0.30 -0.47
N ASP A 51 16.04 1.07 0.47
CA ASP A 51 17.23 1.91 0.26
C ASP A 51 17.17 2.81 -0.99
N GLY A 52 15.98 3.34 -1.28
CA GLY A 52 15.75 4.17 -2.47
C GLY A 52 15.71 3.40 -3.80
N MET A 53 15.84 2.07 -3.77
CA MET A 53 15.74 1.18 -4.91
C MET A 53 14.35 0.56 -4.99
N THR A 54 13.86 0.38 -6.21
CA THR A 54 12.58 -0.32 -6.45
C THR A 54 12.80 -1.81 -6.45
N MET A 55 12.29 -2.48 -5.43
CA MET A 55 12.36 -3.94 -5.26
C MET A 55 11.15 -4.63 -5.88
N PHE A 56 10.00 -3.95 -5.89
CA PHE A 56 8.77 -4.44 -6.50
C PHE A 56 8.03 -3.31 -7.22
N ALA A 57 7.50 -3.59 -8.40
CA ALA A 57 6.55 -2.71 -9.07
C ALA A 57 5.62 -3.56 -9.93
N GLY A 58 4.34 -3.63 -9.55
CA GLY A 58 3.40 -4.49 -10.27
C GLY A 58 1.99 -4.51 -9.69
N PRO A 59 1.11 -5.33 -10.31
CA PRO A 59 -0.22 -5.60 -9.77
C PRO A 59 -0.14 -6.15 -8.35
N THR A 60 -1.07 -5.73 -7.50
CA THR A 60 -1.13 -6.11 -6.10
C THR A 60 -1.19 -7.63 -5.89
N GLU A 61 -1.81 -8.36 -6.82
CA GLU A 61 -1.95 -9.82 -6.79
C GLU A 61 -0.61 -10.55 -6.96
N GLN A 62 0.42 -9.87 -7.46
CA GLN A 62 1.78 -10.43 -7.58
C GLN A 62 2.61 -10.27 -6.31
N MET A 63 2.09 -9.57 -5.29
CA MET A 63 2.73 -9.48 -3.99
C MET A 63 2.51 -10.77 -3.20
N ASN A 64 3.58 -11.30 -2.63
CA ASN A 64 3.56 -12.49 -1.80
C ASN A 64 4.57 -12.36 -0.65
N GLU A 65 4.51 -13.29 0.29
CA GLU A 65 5.35 -13.28 1.51
C GLU A 65 6.85 -13.22 1.18
N ALA A 66 7.33 -14.00 0.20
CA ALA A 66 8.73 -13.98 -0.20
C ALA A 66 9.22 -12.61 -0.70
N LYS A 67 8.39 -11.87 -1.45
CA LYS A 67 8.71 -10.50 -1.90
C LYS A 67 8.66 -9.49 -0.76
N LEU A 68 7.74 -9.69 0.20
CA LEU A 68 7.68 -8.86 1.39
C LEU A 68 8.95 -9.07 2.22
N ASP A 69 9.34 -10.32 2.45
CA ASP A 69 10.57 -10.66 3.15
C ASP A 69 11.79 -10.03 2.46
N GLU A 70 11.83 -10.02 1.13
CA GLU A 70 12.91 -9.36 0.37
C GLU A 70 12.94 -7.85 0.61
N ILE A 71 11.79 -7.17 0.51
CA ILE A 71 11.65 -5.71 0.73
C ILE A 71 12.00 -5.33 2.17
N TYR A 72 11.55 -6.13 3.13
CA TYR A 72 11.68 -5.89 4.56
C TYR A 72 12.92 -6.56 5.20
N ALA A 73 13.77 -7.23 4.41
CA ALA A 73 14.93 -7.99 4.91
C ALA A 73 15.90 -7.15 5.77
N MET A 74 15.86 -5.82 5.68
CA MET A 74 16.67 -4.90 6.47
C MET A 74 15.93 -4.19 7.61
N GLU A 75 14.62 -4.40 7.78
CA GLU A 75 13.82 -3.82 8.86
C GLU A 75 13.87 -4.67 10.14
N VAL A 76 15.06 -5.17 10.48
CA VAL A 76 15.39 -5.69 11.83
C VAL A 76 16.25 -4.66 12.54
N LEU A 77 15.60 -3.71 13.21
CA LEU A 77 16.19 -2.89 14.27
C LEU A 77 15.36 -3.05 15.54
#